data_AF-A0A926DUT1-F1
#
_entry.id   AF-A0A926DUT1-F1
#
_cell.length_a   1.000
_cell.length_b   1.000
_cell.length_c   1.000
_cell.angle_alpha   90.00
_cell.angle_beta   90.00
_cell.angle_gamma   90.00
#
_symmetry.space_group_name_H-M   'P 1'
#
loop_
_entity.id
_entity.type
_entity.pdbx_description
1 polymer ?
#
loop_
_entity_poly.entity_id
_entity_poly.type
_entity_poly.pdbx_seq_one_letter_code
_entity_poly.pdbx_strand_id
1 'polypeptide(L)'
;MKHKSMVRQVQEALQSQLRIGESRHDAKQAENTRTPIGIFSYRTFETYLKQGCAFAKWAKTEYGSRTLAQAQPHVESYLQSGIDRGLSAYTLSTQRAALCKLYGCTARDFDITLPHRERQAIERSRNTASRDYGFSKEKNADILAFARATGLRRHELAAIRPEQIRMNPDGSAALCGVTGKGGKVRDIAVLPGKEEAVLKFAGNPTGKPIFTSVPSHMDVHGCRRAYANVLYRQLARSLHTLARQEKYYCKKDRRGMVYDRRAMLQVSRQLGHNRISVIAGHYLD
;
A
#
# COMPACT_ATOMS: atom_id res chain seq x y z
N MET A 1 -5.13 43.59 9.09
CA MET A 1 -3.99 42.62 9.07
C MET A 1 -4.03 41.84 7.77
N LYS A 2 -2.90 41.67 7.05
CA LYS A 2 -2.84 40.81 5.86
C LYS A 2 -2.96 39.34 6.30
N HIS A 3 -3.99 38.64 5.83
CA HIS A 3 -4.11 37.20 6.10
C HIS A 3 -2.95 36.45 5.44
N LYS A 4 -2.39 35.46 6.15
CA LYS A 4 -1.44 34.50 5.56
C LYS A 4 -2.09 33.81 4.37
N SER A 5 -1.29 33.40 3.38
CA SER A 5 -1.82 32.61 2.26
C SER A 5 -2.51 31.33 2.77
N MET A 6 -3.59 30.89 2.10
CA MET A 6 -4.28 29.67 2.54
C MET A 6 -3.39 28.44 2.52
N VAL A 7 -2.42 28.37 1.59
CA VAL A 7 -1.38 27.33 1.58
C VAL A 7 -0.58 27.32 2.89
N ARG A 8 -0.18 28.50 3.38
CA ARG A 8 0.51 28.62 4.66
C ARG A 8 -0.41 28.24 5.83
N GLN A 9 -1.69 28.62 5.79
CA GLN A 9 -2.67 28.21 6.81
C GLN A 9 -2.83 26.68 6.87
N VAL A 10 -2.94 26.00 5.72
CA VAL A 10 -2.99 24.52 5.65
C VAL A 10 -1.74 23.92 6.27
N GLN A 11 -0.56 24.44 5.92
CA GLN A 11 0.70 23.95 6.43
C GLN A 11 0.78 24.07 7.96
N GLU A 12 0.47 25.24 8.52
CA GLU A 12 0.49 25.47 9.97
C GLU A 12 -0.53 24.58 10.70
N ALA A 13 -1.75 24.45 10.16
CA ALA A 13 -2.80 23.60 10.72
C ALA A 13 -2.42 22.11 10.75
N LEU A 14 -1.68 21.61 9.75
CA LEU A 14 -1.21 20.23 9.74
C LEU A 14 0.10 20.03 10.51
N GLN A 15 0.99 21.04 10.54
CA GLN A 15 2.26 20.98 11.28
C GLN A 15 2.02 20.92 12.78
N SER A 16 1.05 21.67 13.31
CA SER A 16 0.66 21.61 14.73
C SER A 16 0.15 20.23 15.18
N GLN A 17 -0.20 19.35 14.24
CA GLN A 17 -0.68 17.99 14.51
C GLN A 17 0.41 16.93 14.35
N LEU A 18 1.66 17.30 14.07
CA LEU A 18 2.75 16.35 13.89
C LEU A 18 3.14 15.68 15.21
N ARG A 19 3.22 14.36 15.19
CA ARG A 19 3.71 13.49 16.28
C ARG A 19 4.81 12.59 15.73
N ILE A 20 5.80 13.20 15.09
CA ILE A 20 6.89 12.47 14.43
C ILE A 20 7.82 11.88 15.48
N GLY A 21 8.26 10.64 15.27
CA GLY A 21 9.09 9.91 16.23
C GLY A 21 8.26 9.12 17.25
N GLU A 22 7.02 9.52 17.48
CA GLU A 22 6.11 8.77 18.36
C GLU A 22 5.57 7.50 17.70
N SER A 23 5.39 6.46 18.51
CA SER A 23 4.78 5.22 18.07
C SER A 23 3.27 5.39 17.88
N ARG A 24 2.82 5.34 16.62
CA ARG A 24 1.38 5.25 16.32
C ARG A 24 0.74 4.01 16.93
N HIS A 25 1.50 2.94 17.17
CA HIS A 25 0.94 1.75 17.82
C HIS A 25 0.61 2.06 19.27
N ASP A 26 1.53 2.69 19.99
CA ASP A 26 1.39 2.96 21.41
C ASP A 26 0.30 4.02 21.63
N ALA A 27 0.24 5.03 20.76
CA ALA A 27 -0.85 6.00 20.76
C ALA A 27 -2.24 5.35 20.58
N LYS A 28 -2.37 4.29 19.78
CA LYS A 28 -3.64 3.56 19.65
C LYS A 28 -4.06 2.87 20.95
N GLN A 29 -3.08 2.31 21.68
CA GLN A 29 -3.34 1.63 22.94
C GLN A 29 -3.69 2.64 24.02
N ALA A 30 -2.88 3.69 24.15
CA ALA A 30 -3.07 4.76 25.14
C ALA A 30 -4.42 5.49 24.96
N GLU A 31 -4.80 5.80 23.72
CA GLU A 31 -6.05 6.51 23.40
C GLU A 31 -7.24 5.55 23.19
N ASN A 32 -7.04 4.23 23.36
CA ASN A 32 -8.01 3.17 23.10
C ASN A 32 -8.79 3.34 21.78
N THR A 33 -8.09 3.71 20.71
CA THR A 33 -8.68 4.02 19.41
C THR A 33 -7.86 3.48 18.25
N ARG A 34 -8.51 3.19 17.12
CA ARG A 34 -7.82 2.79 15.88
C ARG A 34 -7.24 3.97 15.12
N THR A 35 -7.65 5.19 15.46
CA THR A 35 -7.33 6.44 14.78
C THR A 35 -6.87 7.49 15.78
N PRO A 36 -5.69 7.31 16.39
CA PRO A 36 -5.18 8.26 17.37
C PRO A 36 -4.98 9.64 16.75
N ILE A 37 -5.06 10.66 17.60
CA ILE A 37 -4.95 12.06 17.19
C ILE A 37 -3.51 12.34 16.73
N GLY A 38 -3.38 13.21 15.73
CA GLY A 38 -2.10 13.62 15.15
C GLY A 38 -1.66 12.84 13.89
N ILE A 39 -0.47 13.19 13.40
CA ILE A 39 0.16 12.69 12.18
C ILE A 39 1.55 12.14 12.53
N PHE A 40 1.69 10.81 12.46
CA PHE A 40 2.87 10.06 12.91
C PHE A 40 3.89 9.76 11.81
N SER A 41 3.73 10.34 10.61
CA SER A 41 4.63 10.07 9.49
C SER A 41 4.70 11.23 8.51
N TYR A 42 5.92 11.59 8.10
CA TYR A 42 6.17 12.62 7.07
C TYR A 42 5.40 12.34 5.78
N ARG A 43 5.43 11.10 5.28
CA ARG A 43 4.66 10.72 4.09
C ARG A 43 3.15 10.98 4.21
N THR A 44 2.58 10.78 5.40
CA THR A 44 1.16 11.08 5.66
C THR A 44 0.94 12.58 5.66
N PHE A 45 1.82 13.33 6.34
CA PHE A 45 1.83 14.78 6.34
C PHE A 45 1.91 15.36 4.93
N GLU A 46 2.88 14.94 4.12
CA GLU A 46 3.03 15.37 2.72
C GLU A 46 1.78 15.09 1.88
N THR A 47 1.18 13.91 2.06
CA THR A 47 -0.05 13.55 1.35
C THR A 47 -1.17 14.50 1.74
N TYR A 48 -1.37 14.75 3.03
CA TYR A 48 -2.44 15.63 3.52
C TYR A 48 -2.19 17.08 3.19
N LEU A 49 -0.94 17.55 3.27
CA LEU A 49 -0.53 18.88 2.83
C LEU A 49 -0.84 19.08 1.36
N LYS A 50 -0.50 18.12 0.50
CA LYS A 50 -0.83 18.18 -0.93
C LYS A 50 -2.34 18.29 -1.16
N GLN A 51 -3.15 17.46 -0.50
CA GLN A 51 -4.61 17.50 -0.68
C GLN A 51 -5.24 18.77 -0.10
N GLY A 52 -4.83 19.21 1.09
CA GLY A 52 -5.31 20.43 1.72
C GLY A 52 -4.95 21.68 0.90
N CYS A 53 -3.73 21.74 0.36
CA CYS A 53 -3.32 22.82 -0.54
C CYS A 53 -4.10 22.82 -1.86
N ALA A 54 -4.42 21.65 -2.41
CA ALA A 54 -5.24 21.55 -3.62
C ALA A 54 -6.66 22.08 -3.38
N PHE A 55 -7.27 21.71 -2.25
CA PHE A 55 -8.56 22.24 -1.83
C PHE A 55 -8.52 23.74 -1.57
N ALA A 56 -7.52 24.24 -0.83
CA ALA A 56 -7.36 25.66 -0.53
C ALA A 56 -7.23 26.51 -1.81
N LYS A 57 -6.50 26.02 -2.81
CA LYS A 57 -6.40 26.69 -4.12
C LYS A 57 -7.74 26.71 -4.83
N TRP A 58 -8.44 25.59 -4.86
CA TRP A 58 -9.76 25.49 -5.47
C TRP A 58 -10.77 26.42 -4.78
N ALA A 59 -10.86 26.42 -3.45
CA ALA A 59 -11.79 27.28 -2.70
C ALA A 59 -11.50 28.77 -2.91
N LYS A 60 -10.21 29.13 -3.02
CA LYS A 60 -9.81 30.50 -3.38
C LYS A 60 -10.27 30.88 -4.79
N THR A 61 -10.14 29.98 -5.77
CA THR A 61 -10.52 30.25 -7.16
C THR A 61 -12.03 30.31 -7.34
N GLU A 62 -12.77 29.33 -6.82
CA GLU A 62 -14.21 29.21 -7.03
C GLU A 62 -15.04 30.14 -6.14
N TYR A 63 -14.62 30.33 -4.88
CA TYR A 63 -15.41 31.04 -3.86
C TYR A 63 -14.69 32.28 -3.29
N GLY A 64 -13.52 32.64 -3.82
CA GLY A 64 -12.75 33.78 -3.32
C GLY A 64 -12.28 33.63 -1.86
N SER A 65 -12.30 32.41 -1.31
CA SER A 65 -11.94 32.18 0.09
C SER A 65 -10.52 32.68 0.40
N ARG A 66 -10.35 33.32 1.56
CA ARG A 66 -9.06 33.83 2.05
C ARG A 66 -8.61 33.13 3.33
N THR A 67 -9.51 32.43 4.01
CA THR A 67 -9.22 31.68 5.25
C THR A 67 -9.73 30.24 5.16
N LEU A 68 -9.14 29.34 5.97
CA LEU A 68 -9.64 27.96 6.08
C LEU A 68 -11.07 27.88 6.61
N ALA A 69 -11.46 28.79 7.50
CA ALA A 69 -12.82 28.89 8.01
C ALA A 69 -13.82 29.26 6.90
N GLN A 70 -13.47 30.22 6.04
CA GLN A 70 -14.28 30.56 4.86
C GLN A 70 -14.37 29.41 3.87
N ALA A 71 -13.31 28.61 3.72
CA ALA A 71 -13.30 27.49 2.80
C ALA A 71 -14.09 26.28 3.34
N GLN A 72 -14.21 26.11 4.65
CA GLN A 72 -14.76 24.90 5.29
C GLN A 72 -16.15 24.49 4.78
N PRO A 73 -17.12 25.40 4.57
CA PRO A 73 -18.43 25.05 4.02
C PRO A 73 -18.37 24.45 2.60
N HIS A 74 -17.29 24.69 1.86
CA HIS A 74 -17.14 24.25 0.47
C HIS A 74 -16.46 22.88 0.31
N VAL A 75 -16.23 22.14 1.41
CA VAL A 75 -15.60 20.81 1.35
C VAL A 75 -16.44 19.81 0.54
N GLU A 76 -17.76 19.81 0.72
CA GLU A 76 -18.65 18.91 -0.01
C GLU A 76 -18.68 19.27 -1.50
N SER A 77 -18.84 20.55 -1.84
CA SER A 77 -18.74 21.04 -3.21
C SER A 77 -17.40 20.68 -3.87
N TYR A 78 -16.28 20.73 -3.13
CA TYR A 78 -14.98 20.30 -3.64
C TYR A 78 -14.95 18.82 -3.98
N LEU A 79 -15.45 17.98 -3.07
CA LEU A 79 -15.48 16.53 -3.27
C LEU A 79 -16.43 16.17 -4.42
N GLN A 80 -17.57 16.84 -4.54
CA GLN A 80 -18.51 16.69 -5.66
C GLN A 80 -17.86 17.06 -6.99
N SER A 81 -17.18 18.22 -7.07
CA SER A 81 -16.41 18.60 -8.27
C SER A 81 -15.36 17.56 -8.67
N GLY A 82 -14.85 16.78 -7.70
CA GLY A 82 -13.93 15.69 -7.95
C GLY A 82 -14.63 14.46 -8.55
N ILE A 83 -15.85 14.17 -8.10
CA ILE A 83 -16.72 13.12 -8.67
C ILE A 83 -17.05 13.48 -10.12
N ASP A 84 -17.48 14.72 -10.36
CA ASP A 84 -17.90 15.18 -11.69
C ASP A 84 -16.74 15.16 -12.70
N ARG A 85 -15.51 15.38 -12.23
CA ARG A 85 -14.27 15.24 -13.03
C ARG A 85 -13.79 13.80 -13.18
N GLY A 86 -14.53 12.81 -12.69
CA GLY A 86 -14.18 11.40 -12.80
C GLY A 86 -12.97 10.98 -11.96
N LEU A 87 -12.67 11.66 -10.86
CA LEU A 87 -11.58 11.24 -9.97
C LEU A 87 -11.90 9.87 -9.35
N SER A 88 -10.90 9.00 -9.28
CA SER A 88 -11.07 7.67 -8.69
C SER A 88 -11.57 7.73 -7.24
N ALA A 89 -12.35 6.72 -6.82
CA ALA A 89 -12.79 6.53 -5.44
C ALA A 89 -11.63 6.49 -4.42
N TYR A 90 -10.43 6.10 -4.86
CA TYR A 90 -9.22 6.13 -4.02
C TYR A 90 -8.74 7.57 -3.78
N THR A 91 -8.70 8.39 -4.84
CA THR A 91 -8.31 9.80 -4.76
C THR A 91 -9.28 10.59 -3.89
N LEU A 92 -10.58 10.49 -4.16
CA LEU A 92 -11.63 11.20 -3.42
C LEU A 92 -11.62 10.86 -1.94
N SER A 93 -11.51 9.58 -1.58
CA SER A 93 -11.43 9.19 -0.17
C SER A 93 -10.12 9.65 0.50
N THR A 94 -9.04 9.88 -0.25
CA THR A 94 -7.80 10.44 0.29
C THR A 94 -7.94 11.94 0.53
N GLN A 95 -8.57 12.66 -0.40
CA GLN A 95 -8.93 14.07 -0.23
C GLN A 95 -9.83 14.25 1.00
N ARG A 96 -10.93 13.50 1.11
CA ARG A 96 -11.83 13.57 2.27
C ARG A 96 -11.09 13.30 3.58
N ALA A 97 -10.24 12.28 3.65
CA ALA A 97 -9.48 11.98 4.87
C ALA A 97 -8.50 13.09 5.25
N ALA A 98 -7.87 13.74 4.27
CA ALA A 98 -7.00 14.88 4.50
C ALA A 98 -7.78 16.11 5.01
N LEU A 99 -8.97 16.36 4.45
CA LEU A 99 -9.84 17.46 4.86
C LEU A 99 -10.43 17.23 6.25
N CYS A 100 -10.85 16.01 6.57
CA CYS A 100 -11.19 15.61 7.94
C CYS A 100 -10.06 15.93 8.92
N LYS A 101 -8.81 15.58 8.55
CA LYS A 101 -7.63 15.88 9.38
C LYS A 101 -7.36 17.38 9.50
N LEU A 102 -7.53 18.13 8.41
CA LEU A 102 -7.33 19.58 8.38
C LEU A 102 -8.33 20.31 9.30
N TYR A 103 -9.58 19.86 9.30
CA TYR A 103 -10.69 20.50 10.04
C TYR A 103 -11.00 19.86 11.39
N GLY A 104 -10.27 18.82 11.79
CA GLY A 104 -10.52 18.12 13.05
C GLY A 104 -11.85 17.38 13.11
N CYS A 105 -12.45 17.08 11.96
CA CYS A 105 -13.73 16.39 11.85
C CYS A 105 -13.55 14.95 11.32
N THR A 106 -14.67 14.26 11.14
CA THR A 106 -14.78 12.89 10.65
C THR A 106 -15.50 12.84 9.30
N ALA A 107 -15.42 11.70 8.65
CA ALA A 107 -16.09 11.45 7.38
C ALA A 107 -17.63 11.51 7.45
N ARG A 108 -18.21 11.46 8.66
CA ARG A 108 -19.66 11.52 8.90
C ARG A 108 -20.18 12.95 8.99
N ASP A 109 -19.28 13.92 9.16
CA ASP A 109 -19.62 15.34 9.26
C ASP A 109 -19.78 15.98 7.87
N PHE A 110 -19.71 15.17 6.81
CA PHE A 110 -19.96 15.59 5.43
C PHE A 110 -21.11 14.76 4.85
N ASP A 111 -22.14 15.43 4.36
CA ASP A 111 -23.28 14.84 3.67
C ASP A 111 -22.98 14.59 2.19
N ILE A 112 -21.91 13.82 1.93
CA ILE A 112 -21.53 13.44 0.57
C ILE A 112 -21.24 11.95 0.47
N THR A 113 -21.89 11.33 -0.51
CA THR A 113 -21.64 9.93 -0.87
C THR A 113 -20.55 9.85 -1.93
N LEU A 114 -19.36 9.42 -1.51
CA LEU A 114 -18.26 9.15 -2.45
C LEU A 114 -18.47 7.81 -3.18
N PRO A 115 -18.01 7.69 -4.44
CA PRO A 115 -18.07 6.43 -5.18
C PRO A 115 -17.38 5.31 -4.42
N HIS A 116 -17.93 4.10 -4.55
CA HIS A 116 -17.41 2.93 -3.86
C HIS A 116 -16.09 2.45 -4.49
N ARG A 117 -15.15 1.99 -3.65
CA ARG A 117 -13.89 1.38 -4.13
C ARG A 117 -14.14 -0.06 -4.56
N GLU A 118 -14.17 -0.29 -5.85
CA GLU A 118 -14.27 -1.64 -6.42
C GLU A 118 -12.88 -2.16 -6.79
N ARG A 119 -12.67 -3.47 -6.62
CA ARG A 119 -11.43 -4.09 -7.05
C ARG A 119 -11.31 -4.01 -8.56
N GLN A 120 -12.38 -4.15 -9.33
CA GLN A 120 -12.33 -4.03 -10.80
C GLN A 120 -11.71 -2.69 -11.27
N ALA A 121 -12.01 -1.60 -10.58
CA ALA A 121 -11.47 -0.26 -10.86
C ALA A 121 -9.98 -0.05 -10.51
N ILE A 122 -9.28 -1.06 -9.97
CA ILE A 122 -7.83 -0.97 -9.73
C ILE A 122 -7.10 -1.28 -11.04
N GLU A 123 -6.64 -0.26 -11.73
CA GLU A 123 -5.86 -0.43 -12.97
C GLU A 123 -4.36 -0.63 -12.71
N ARG A 124 -3.87 -0.06 -11.60
CA ARG A 124 -2.44 -0.03 -11.27
C ARG A 124 -1.88 -1.45 -11.18
N SER A 125 -0.81 -1.71 -11.92
CA SER A 125 -0.08 -2.99 -11.90
C SER A 125 -0.90 -4.20 -12.37
N ARG A 126 -1.94 -3.95 -13.19
CA ARG A 126 -2.71 -4.97 -13.90
C ARG A 126 -2.44 -5.00 -15.39
N ASN A 127 -2.26 -3.83 -15.98
CA ASN A 127 -1.97 -3.63 -17.40
C ASN A 127 -0.64 -2.86 -17.54
N THR A 128 -0.07 -2.89 -18.75
CA THR A 128 1.07 -2.05 -19.12
C THR A 128 0.73 -0.58 -18.90
N ALA A 129 1.57 0.16 -18.18
CA ALA A 129 1.34 1.57 -17.84
C ALA A 129 2.35 2.48 -18.53
N SER A 130 2.02 3.74 -18.77
CA SER A 130 2.91 4.73 -19.40
C SER A 130 4.28 4.86 -18.70
N ARG A 131 4.29 4.69 -17.37
CA ARG A 131 5.50 4.65 -16.53
C ARG A 131 6.46 3.48 -16.83
N ASP A 132 6.01 2.47 -17.57
CA ASP A 132 6.82 1.32 -17.96
C ASP A 132 7.71 1.63 -19.17
N TYR A 133 7.42 2.71 -19.92
CA TYR A 133 8.16 3.13 -21.13
C TYR A 133 9.64 3.49 -20.86
N GLY A 134 9.97 3.90 -19.62
CA GLY A 134 11.35 4.23 -19.21
C GLY A 134 12.08 3.11 -18.47
N PHE A 135 11.51 1.91 -18.38
CA PHE A 135 12.07 0.81 -17.60
C PHE A 135 12.51 -0.35 -18.51
N SER A 136 13.81 -0.47 -18.77
CA SER A 136 14.36 -1.63 -19.49
C SER A 136 14.25 -2.88 -18.61
N LYS A 137 13.50 -3.87 -19.10
CA LYS A 137 13.31 -5.14 -18.40
C LYS A 137 14.57 -6.00 -18.49
N GLU A 138 15.35 -5.83 -19.56
CA GLU A 138 16.57 -6.57 -19.84
C GLU A 138 17.67 -6.16 -18.85
N LYS A 139 17.92 -4.86 -18.70
CA LYS A 139 18.91 -4.33 -17.74
C LYS A 139 18.54 -4.60 -16.28
N ASN A 140 17.26 -4.86 -16.00
CA ASN A 140 16.73 -5.11 -14.66
C ASN A 140 16.21 -6.55 -14.51
N ALA A 141 16.63 -7.47 -15.38
CA ALA A 141 16.09 -8.84 -15.42
C ALA A 141 16.29 -9.57 -14.08
N ASP A 142 17.45 -9.38 -13.48
CA ASP A 142 17.85 -10.01 -12.22
C ASP A 142 16.96 -9.59 -11.04
N ILE A 143 16.81 -8.29 -10.81
CA ILE A 143 15.96 -7.79 -9.71
C ILE A 143 14.49 -8.11 -9.96
N LEU A 144 14.03 -8.17 -11.22
CA LEU A 144 12.69 -8.61 -11.59
C LEU A 144 12.48 -10.10 -11.29
N ALA A 145 13.43 -10.96 -11.67
CA ALA A 145 13.39 -12.38 -11.41
C ALA A 145 13.39 -12.65 -9.91
N PHE A 146 14.30 -12.01 -9.17
CA PHE A 146 14.37 -12.08 -7.71
C PHE A 146 13.06 -11.64 -7.04
N ALA A 147 12.51 -10.49 -7.45
CA ALA A 147 11.26 -9.97 -6.88
C ALA A 147 10.04 -10.85 -7.19
N ARG A 148 9.99 -11.49 -8.36
CA ARG A 148 8.93 -12.43 -8.74
C ARG A 148 9.08 -13.77 -8.01
N ALA A 149 10.30 -14.20 -7.73
CA ALA A 149 10.60 -15.43 -7.01
C ALA A 149 10.30 -15.33 -5.51
N THR A 150 10.33 -14.13 -4.93
CA THR A 150 10.27 -13.91 -3.47
C THR A 150 9.08 -13.07 -3.01
N GLY A 151 8.49 -12.26 -3.89
CA GLY A 151 7.38 -11.40 -3.51
C GLY A 151 7.74 -10.34 -2.46
N LEU A 152 8.99 -9.88 -2.39
CA LEU A 152 9.44 -8.83 -1.47
C LEU A 152 8.81 -7.46 -1.73
N ARG A 153 8.73 -6.61 -0.69
CA ARG A 153 8.38 -5.19 -0.85
C ARG A 153 9.57 -4.41 -1.38
N ARG A 154 9.32 -3.23 -1.95
CA ARG A 154 10.38 -2.35 -2.46
C ARG A 154 11.48 -2.04 -1.43
N HIS A 155 11.11 -1.74 -0.18
CA HIS A 155 12.11 -1.50 0.86
C HIS A 155 12.80 -2.78 1.33
N GLU A 156 12.14 -3.93 1.23
CA GLU A 156 12.74 -5.23 1.57
C GLU A 156 13.74 -5.62 0.47
N LEU A 157 13.42 -5.41 -0.82
CA LEU A 157 14.36 -5.55 -1.95
C LEU A 157 15.57 -4.63 -1.85
N ALA A 158 15.39 -3.41 -1.33
CA ALA A 158 16.49 -2.46 -1.15
C ALA A 158 17.40 -2.81 0.05
N ALA A 159 16.93 -3.67 0.97
CA ALA A 159 17.62 -3.98 2.21
C ALA A 159 18.11 -5.43 2.32
N ILE A 160 17.61 -6.34 1.47
CA ILE A 160 17.96 -7.77 1.48
C ILE A 160 19.45 -7.96 1.17
N ARG A 161 20.10 -8.87 1.90
CA ARG A 161 21.54 -9.12 1.84
C ARG A 161 21.85 -10.58 1.47
N PRO A 162 23.03 -10.87 0.89
CA PRO A 162 23.43 -12.23 0.51
C PRO A 162 23.30 -13.25 1.66
N GLU A 163 23.70 -12.88 2.87
CA GLU A 163 23.68 -13.72 4.07
C GLU A 163 22.27 -14.14 4.52
N GLN A 164 21.23 -13.49 3.99
CA GLN A 164 19.84 -13.85 4.27
C GLN A 164 19.30 -14.92 3.33
N ILE A 165 20.06 -15.32 2.30
CA ILE A 165 19.66 -16.39 1.38
C ILE A 165 20.12 -17.73 1.95
N ARG A 166 19.20 -18.67 2.11
CA ARG A 166 19.48 -20.03 2.55
C ARG A 166 18.94 -21.04 1.54
N MET A 167 19.80 -21.99 1.18
CA MET A 167 19.39 -23.22 0.50
C MET A 167 19.10 -24.29 1.55
N ASN A 168 17.98 -24.97 1.41
CA ASN A 168 17.57 -26.10 2.24
C ASN A 168 18.15 -27.41 1.67
N PRO A 169 18.25 -28.47 2.48
CA PRO A 169 18.76 -29.77 2.02
C PRO A 169 17.95 -30.40 0.88
N ASP A 170 16.66 -30.06 0.76
CA ASP A 170 15.77 -30.53 -0.31
C ASP A 170 15.93 -29.73 -1.62
N GLY A 171 16.90 -28.82 -1.69
CA GLY A 171 17.16 -27.94 -2.83
C GLY A 171 16.26 -26.70 -2.90
N SER A 172 15.26 -26.58 -2.04
CA SER A 172 14.44 -25.36 -1.96
C SER A 172 15.23 -24.18 -1.38
N ALA A 173 14.85 -22.96 -1.72
CA ALA A 173 15.49 -21.75 -1.20
C ALA A 173 14.53 -20.89 -0.37
N ALA A 174 15.08 -20.15 0.60
CA ALA A 174 14.35 -19.20 1.41
C ALA A 174 15.19 -17.95 1.71
N LEU A 175 14.50 -16.84 1.99
CA LEU A 175 15.07 -15.66 2.59
C LEU A 175 14.77 -15.66 4.09
N CYS A 176 15.79 -15.68 4.94
CA CYS A 176 15.66 -15.70 6.38
C CYS A 176 15.75 -14.30 6.99
N GLY A 177 14.92 -14.03 8.01
CA GLY A 177 15.03 -12.82 8.81
C GLY A 177 14.68 -11.53 8.06
N VAL A 178 13.74 -11.56 7.10
CA VAL A 178 13.37 -10.36 6.33
C VAL A 178 12.55 -9.41 7.18
N THR A 179 13.13 -8.25 7.49
CA THR A 179 12.48 -7.18 8.24
C THR A 179 11.53 -6.36 7.36
N GLY A 180 10.23 -6.51 7.61
CA GLY A 180 9.18 -5.74 6.95
C GLY A 180 8.76 -4.49 7.73
N LYS A 181 7.67 -3.87 7.25
CA LYS A 181 7.11 -2.64 7.84
C LYS A 181 6.79 -2.83 9.33
N GLY A 182 7.29 -1.90 10.15
CA GLY A 182 7.06 -1.88 11.60
C GLY A 182 7.90 -2.90 12.36
N GLY A 183 9.09 -3.24 11.86
CA GLY A 183 10.04 -4.14 12.52
C GLY A 183 9.66 -5.62 12.47
N LYS A 184 8.61 -5.99 11.71
CA LYS A 184 8.13 -7.37 11.67
C LYS A 184 9.05 -8.24 10.83
N VAL A 185 9.70 -9.20 11.47
CA VAL A 185 10.59 -10.17 10.83
C VAL A 185 9.78 -11.37 10.36
N ARG A 186 10.12 -11.90 9.18
CA ARG A 186 9.58 -13.16 8.67
C ARG A 186 10.56 -13.83 7.71
N ASP A 187 10.46 -15.15 7.61
CA ASP A 187 11.10 -15.90 6.55
C ASP A 187 10.19 -15.93 5.31
N ILE A 188 10.82 -15.94 4.13
CA ILE A 188 10.14 -15.87 2.86
C ILE A 188 10.57 -17.04 1.98
N ALA A 189 9.60 -17.86 1.57
CA ALA A 189 9.86 -18.96 0.66
C ALA A 189 10.13 -18.43 -0.75
N VAL A 190 11.16 -18.96 -1.40
CA VAL A 190 11.37 -18.80 -2.84
C VAL A 190 10.40 -19.75 -3.57
N LEU A 191 9.81 -19.29 -4.67
CA LEU A 191 8.94 -20.15 -5.46
C LEU A 191 9.71 -21.35 -6.02
N PRO A 192 9.12 -22.56 -5.96
CA PRO A 192 9.67 -23.75 -6.61
C PRO A 192 10.01 -23.51 -8.10
N GLY A 193 11.20 -23.92 -8.53
CA GLY A 193 11.70 -23.73 -9.90
C GLY A 193 12.17 -22.30 -10.20
N LYS A 194 12.36 -21.47 -9.17
CA LYS A 194 12.90 -20.10 -9.25
C LYS A 194 14.09 -19.87 -8.31
N GLU A 195 14.65 -20.94 -7.77
CA GLU A 195 15.74 -20.94 -6.80
C GLU A 195 16.99 -20.27 -7.39
N GLU A 196 17.36 -20.59 -8.63
CA GLU A 196 18.53 -20.02 -9.31
C GLU A 196 18.49 -18.48 -9.37
N ALA A 197 17.30 -17.90 -9.57
CA ALA A 197 17.12 -16.44 -9.60
C ALA A 197 17.46 -15.74 -8.27
N VAL A 198 17.53 -16.51 -7.18
CA VAL A 198 17.87 -16.04 -5.84
C VAL A 198 19.25 -16.54 -5.42
N LEU A 199 19.52 -17.85 -5.57
CA LEU A 199 20.74 -18.51 -5.11
C LEU A 199 22.01 -17.98 -5.77
N LYS A 200 21.95 -17.45 -6.99
CA LYS A 200 23.11 -16.80 -7.62
C LYS A 200 23.61 -15.55 -6.89
N PHE A 201 22.81 -14.99 -5.98
CA PHE A 201 23.18 -13.89 -5.09
C PHE A 201 23.54 -14.35 -3.69
N ALA A 202 23.44 -15.65 -3.40
CA ALA A 202 23.93 -16.21 -2.15
C ALA A 202 25.46 -16.15 -2.14
N GLY A 203 26.03 -16.10 -0.94
CA GLY A 203 27.48 -16.02 -0.79
C GLY A 203 27.88 -15.42 0.53
N ASN A 204 29.15 -15.06 0.65
CA ASN A 204 29.72 -14.57 1.90
C ASN A 204 29.09 -13.24 2.33
N PRO A 205 28.91 -13.00 3.64
CA PRO A 205 28.39 -11.74 4.17
C PRO A 205 29.26 -10.58 3.71
N THR A 206 28.70 -9.70 2.88
CA THR A 206 29.41 -8.49 2.41
C THR A 206 29.13 -7.27 3.28
N GLY A 207 28.16 -7.37 4.19
CA GLY A 207 27.63 -6.22 4.91
C GLY A 207 26.94 -5.21 4.00
N LYS A 208 26.60 -5.57 2.75
CA LYS A 208 25.89 -4.70 1.77
C LYS A 208 24.62 -5.39 1.21
N PRO A 209 23.59 -4.61 0.81
CA PRO A 209 22.44 -5.16 0.11
C PRO A 209 22.81 -5.79 -1.24
N ILE A 210 22.03 -6.78 -1.68
CA ILE A 210 22.20 -7.46 -2.98
C ILE A 210 22.08 -6.47 -4.14
N PHE A 211 21.08 -5.58 -4.07
CA PHE A 211 20.82 -4.58 -5.08
C PHE A 211 21.20 -3.20 -4.56
N THR A 212 22.05 -2.48 -5.30
CA THR A 212 22.47 -1.11 -4.96
C THR A 212 21.30 -0.13 -4.93
N SER A 213 20.31 -0.33 -5.80
CA SER A 213 19.06 0.43 -5.80
C SER A 213 17.91 -0.38 -6.39
N VAL A 214 16.68 -0.01 -6.03
CA VAL A 214 15.47 -0.57 -6.64
C VAL A 214 14.87 0.49 -7.56
N PRO A 215 14.86 0.31 -8.89
CA PRO A 215 14.40 1.33 -9.84
C PRO A 215 13.01 1.85 -9.52
N SER A 216 12.82 3.17 -9.48
CA SER A 216 11.55 3.82 -9.08
C SER A 216 10.35 3.35 -9.91
N HIS A 217 10.57 3.14 -11.21
CA HIS A 217 9.56 2.70 -12.18
C HIS A 217 9.27 1.19 -12.14
N MET A 218 10.09 0.38 -11.46
CA MET A 218 9.87 -1.07 -11.35
C MET A 218 8.50 -1.38 -10.72
N ASP A 219 7.71 -2.22 -11.40
CA ASP A 219 6.43 -2.67 -10.88
C ASP A 219 6.57 -3.80 -9.83
N VAL A 220 7.06 -3.42 -8.65
CA VAL A 220 7.20 -4.33 -7.51
C VAL A 220 5.84 -4.87 -7.06
N HIS A 221 4.76 -4.10 -7.21
CA HIS A 221 3.44 -4.60 -6.83
C HIS A 221 2.96 -5.71 -7.77
N GLY A 222 3.18 -5.55 -9.07
CA GLY A 222 2.95 -6.60 -10.07
C GLY A 222 3.77 -7.86 -9.79
N CYS A 223 5.06 -7.73 -9.46
CA CYS A 223 5.90 -8.88 -9.10
C CYS A 223 5.36 -9.63 -7.87
N ARG A 224 4.93 -8.89 -6.84
CA ARG A 224 4.30 -9.47 -5.63
C ARG A 224 2.97 -10.15 -5.93
N ARG A 225 2.18 -9.62 -6.87
CA ARG A 225 0.93 -10.24 -7.34
C ARG A 225 1.20 -11.54 -8.08
N ALA A 226 2.21 -11.56 -8.96
CA ALA A 226 2.63 -12.79 -9.64
C ALA A 226 3.06 -13.86 -8.64
N TYR A 227 3.92 -13.49 -7.67
CA TYR A 227 4.33 -14.38 -6.58
C TYR A 227 3.14 -14.97 -5.81
N ALA A 228 2.20 -14.10 -5.41
CA ALA A 228 1.03 -14.51 -4.63
C ALA A 228 0.14 -15.52 -5.37
N ASN A 229 -0.08 -15.31 -6.67
CA ASN A 229 -0.90 -16.23 -7.46
C ASN A 229 -0.24 -17.59 -7.63
N VAL A 230 1.06 -17.64 -7.94
CA VAL A 230 1.79 -18.91 -8.09
C VAL A 230 1.79 -19.67 -6.76
N LEU A 231 2.18 -19.01 -5.68
CA LEU A 231 2.21 -19.62 -4.35
C LEU A 231 0.82 -20.08 -3.92
N TYR A 232 -0.23 -19.29 -4.19
CA TYR A 232 -1.60 -19.69 -3.88
C TYR A 232 -1.99 -20.97 -4.60
N ARG A 233 -1.73 -21.07 -5.91
CA ARG A 233 -2.05 -22.28 -6.70
C ARG A 233 -1.33 -23.51 -6.19
N GLN A 234 -0.09 -23.38 -5.73
CA GLN A 234 0.69 -24.48 -5.15
C GLN A 234 0.12 -24.95 -3.80
N LEU A 235 -0.43 -24.03 -3.01
CA LEU A 235 -0.92 -24.32 -1.66
C LEU A 235 -2.41 -24.65 -1.59
N ALA A 236 -3.19 -24.22 -2.58
CA ALA A 236 -4.64 -24.33 -2.57
C ALA A 236 -5.07 -25.78 -2.70
N ARG A 237 -5.90 -26.23 -1.75
CA ARG A 237 -6.56 -27.53 -1.82
C ARG A 237 -7.79 -27.44 -2.73
N SER A 238 -8.25 -28.59 -3.23
CA SER A 238 -9.49 -28.66 -4.01
C SER A 238 -10.66 -28.07 -3.24
N LEU A 239 -11.34 -27.07 -3.79
CA LEU A 239 -12.48 -26.45 -3.13
C LEU A 239 -13.64 -27.43 -2.88
N HIS A 240 -13.74 -28.52 -3.63
CA HIS A 240 -14.80 -29.51 -3.44
C HIS A 240 -14.65 -30.31 -2.14
N THR A 241 -13.41 -30.50 -1.67
CA THR A 241 -13.12 -31.25 -0.44
C THR A 241 -13.14 -30.39 0.81
N LEU A 242 -13.21 -29.07 0.66
CA LEU A 242 -13.15 -28.13 1.77
C LEU A 242 -14.53 -27.88 2.40
N ALA A 243 -14.55 -27.85 3.73
CA ALA A 243 -15.73 -27.44 4.47
C ALA A 243 -16.01 -25.93 4.30
N ARG A 244 -17.24 -25.49 4.57
CA ARG A 244 -17.67 -24.10 4.33
C ARG A 244 -16.78 -23.08 5.07
N GLN A 245 -16.39 -23.38 6.30
CA GLN A 245 -15.55 -22.54 7.16
C GLN A 245 -14.10 -22.42 6.67
N GLU A 246 -13.64 -23.34 5.84
CA GLU A 246 -12.31 -23.31 5.22
C GLU A 246 -12.29 -22.50 3.93
N LYS A 247 -13.46 -22.11 3.42
CA LYS A 247 -13.63 -21.31 2.20
C LYS A 247 -13.78 -19.83 2.52
N TYR A 248 -13.11 -19.01 1.73
CA TYR A 248 -13.27 -17.57 1.73
C TYR A 248 -14.19 -17.19 0.57
N TYR A 249 -15.37 -16.72 0.90
CA TYR A 249 -16.33 -16.22 -0.08
C TYR A 249 -16.10 -14.73 -0.28
N CYS A 250 -15.70 -14.36 -1.48
CA CYS A 250 -15.55 -12.97 -1.85
C CYS A 250 -16.92 -12.25 -1.82
N LYS A 251 -16.89 -10.95 -1.49
CA LYS A 251 -18.06 -10.08 -1.39
C LYS A 251 -18.02 -9.02 -2.49
N LYS A 252 -19.12 -8.27 -2.64
CA LYS A 252 -19.25 -7.10 -3.54
C LYS A 252 -18.95 -7.49 -4.99
N ASP A 253 -18.08 -6.74 -5.67
CA ASP A 253 -17.67 -6.90 -7.06
C ASP A 253 -16.96 -8.24 -7.37
N ARG A 254 -16.70 -9.06 -6.34
CA ARG A 254 -16.17 -10.42 -6.49
C ARG A 254 -17.09 -11.51 -5.95
N ARG A 255 -18.36 -11.22 -5.74
CA ARG A 255 -19.33 -12.23 -5.31
C ARG A 255 -19.30 -13.41 -6.28
N GLY A 256 -19.23 -14.62 -5.75
CA GLY A 256 -19.11 -15.87 -6.53
C GLY A 256 -17.69 -16.45 -6.57
N MET A 257 -16.66 -15.63 -6.34
CA MET A 257 -15.29 -16.14 -6.21
C MET A 257 -15.06 -16.76 -4.83
N VAL A 258 -14.46 -17.96 -4.82
CA VAL A 258 -14.21 -18.74 -3.60
C VAL A 258 -12.75 -19.17 -3.57
N TYR A 259 -12.11 -19.04 -2.41
CA TYR A 259 -10.71 -19.41 -2.20
C TYR A 259 -10.53 -20.26 -0.94
N ASP A 260 -9.55 -21.17 -0.94
CA ASP A 260 -9.05 -21.84 0.28
C ASP A 260 -8.41 -20.82 1.26
N ARG A 261 -9.01 -20.67 2.44
CA ARG A 261 -8.54 -19.74 3.49
C ARG A 261 -7.15 -20.07 4.01
N ARG A 262 -6.79 -21.35 4.10
CA ARG A 262 -5.49 -21.78 4.64
C ARG A 262 -4.38 -21.34 3.69
N ALA A 263 -4.54 -21.60 2.39
CA ALA A 263 -3.61 -21.14 1.37
C ALA A 263 -3.52 -19.60 1.33
N MET A 264 -4.66 -18.89 1.40
CA MET A 264 -4.67 -17.42 1.47
C MET A 264 -3.90 -16.89 2.69
N LEU A 265 -4.03 -17.52 3.85
CA LEU A 265 -3.35 -17.09 5.06
C LEU A 265 -1.83 -17.26 4.94
N GLN A 266 -1.38 -18.38 4.38
CA GLN A 266 0.04 -18.63 4.13
C GLN A 266 0.62 -17.59 3.15
N VAL A 267 -0.05 -17.35 2.02
CA VAL A 267 0.32 -16.28 1.08
C VAL A 267 0.33 -14.91 1.77
N SER A 268 -0.65 -14.65 2.64
CA SER A 268 -0.72 -13.40 3.39
C SER A 268 0.44 -13.20 4.35
N ARG A 269 0.96 -14.28 4.95
CA ARG A 269 2.14 -14.25 5.83
C ARG A 269 3.40 -14.01 5.03
N GLN A 270 3.59 -14.73 3.92
CA GLN A 270 4.72 -14.55 3.00
C GLN A 270 4.81 -13.11 2.46
N LEU A 271 3.67 -12.50 2.11
CA LEU A 271 3.63 -11.09 1.71
C LEU A 271 3.66 -10.10 2.88
N GLY A 272 3.63 -10.55 4.13
CA GLY A 272 3.71 -9.74 5.35
C GLY A 272 2.46 -8.90 5.66
N HIS A 273 1.27 -9.34 5.25
CA HIS A 273 -0.01 -8.64 5.49
C HIS A 273 -0.83 -9.19 6.67
N ASN A 274 -0.68 -10.49 6.97
CA ASN A 274 -1.42 -11.22 8.01
C ASN A 274 -2.96 -11.04 7.96
N ARG A 275 -3.52 -10.74 6.79
CA ARG A 275 -4.96 -10.52 6.56
C ARG A 275 -5.36 -11.04 5.19
N ILE A 276 -6.18 -12.10 5.17
CA ILE A 276 -6.63 -12.75 3.92
C ILE A 276 -7.47 -11.82 3.02
N SER A 277 -8.21 -10.86 3.59
CA SER A 277 -8.99 -9.90 2.81
C SER A 277 -8.11 -9.00 1.93
N VAL A 278 -6.88 -8.70 2.35
CA VAL A 278 -5.91 -7.94 1.54
C VAL A 278 -5.45 -8.79 0.35
N ILE A 279 -5.28 -10.09 0.55
CA ILE A 279 -4.86 -11.03 -0.49
C ILE A 279 -5.95 -11.19 -1.55
N ALA A 280 -7.20 -11.45 -1.16
CA ALA A 280 -8.33 -11.48 -2.09
C ALA A 280 -8.52 -10.15 -2.85
N GLY A 281 -8.37 -9.02 -2.15
CA GLY A 281 -8.66 -7.70 -2.71
C GLY A 281 -7.60 -7.17 -3.67
N HIS A 282 -6.34 -7.60 -3.55
CA HIS A 282 -5.23 -6.95 -4.27
C HIS A 282 -4.27 -7.91 -4.98
N TYR A 283 -4.20 -9.18 -4.58
CA TYR A 283 -3.13 -10.08 -5.01
C TYR A 283 -3.60 -11.33 -5.75
N LEU A 284 -4.73 -11.94 -5.38
CA LEU A 284 -5.21 -13.14 -6.08
C LEU A 284 -6.22 -12.76 -7.14
N ASP A 285 -6.12 -13.38 -8.30
CA ASP A 285 -7.05 -13.19 -9.40
C ASP A 285 -8.24 -14.13 -9.38
#